data_AF-A0A1X0UB35-F1
#
_entry.id   AF-A0A1X0UB35-F1
#
_cell.length_a   1.000
_cell.length_b   1.000
_cell.length_c   1.000
_cell.angle_alpha   90.00
_cell.angle_beta   90.00
_cell.angle_gamma   90.00
#
_symmetry.space_group_name_H-M   'P 1'
#
loop_
_entity.id
_entity.type
_entity.pdbx_description
1 polymer ?
#
loop_
_entity_poly.entity_id
_entity_poly.type
_entity_poly.pdbx_seq_one_letter_code
_entity_poly.pdbx_strand_id
1 'polypeptide(L)'
;MQQRDIANVLATLTAETLVDGEVGVALATDRLPRVIMAADDQCSELLVRHALGSLWTHPELQRDTLLGTLAHVLASDGSPTNAAKVLFCHRNTVIYRSSQIEELTGRVLSDPQNRLLLTLALVKTGHWAWAVDPGHR
;
A
#
# COMPACT_ATOMS: atom_id res chain seq x y z
N MET A 1 -2.76 30.27 -19.30
CA MET A 1 -3.93 29.73 -18.59
C MET A 1 -3.65 28.32 -18.07
N GLN A 2 -3.13 27.42 -18.90
CA GLN A 2 -2.84 26.01 -18.60
C GLN A 2 -1.90 25.69 -17.41
N GLN A 3 -0.95 26.57 -17.06
CA GLN A 3 0.00 26.33 -15.95
C GLN A 3 -0.62 26.52 -14.55
N ARG A 4 -1.62 27.41 -14.41
CA ARG A 4 -2.30 27.68 -13.13
C ARG A 4 -3.22 26.53 -12.74
N ASP A 5 -3.79 25.84 -13.72
CA ASP A 5 -4.72 24.72 -13.50
C ASP A 5 -3.97 23.49 -12.95
N ILE A 6 -2.79 23.18 -13.50
CA ILE A 6 -1.97 22.04 -13.01
C ILE A 6 -1.48 22.27 -11.58
N ALA A 7 -1.00 23.48 -11.27
CA ALA A 7 -0.51 23.79 -9.92
C ALA A 7 -1.63 23.67 -8.87
N ASN A 8 -2.85 24.11 -9.19
CA ASN A 8 -3.98 24.01 -8.28
C ASN A 8 -4.46 22.56 -8.09
N VAL A 9 -4.48 21.77 -9.18
CA VAL A 9 -4.79 20.34 -9.13
C VAL A 9 -3.77 19.60 -8.26
N LEU A 10 -2.46 19.81 -8.49
CA LEU A 10 -1.42 19.18 -7.69
C LEU A 10 -1.48 19.60 -6.22
N ALA A 11 -1.76 20.87 -5.92
CA ALA A 11 -1.92 21.33 -4.54
C ALA A 11 -3.11 20.64 -3.84
N THR A 12 -4.25 20.54 -4.52
CA THR A 12 -5.45 19.87 -4.00
C THR A 12 -5.18 18.39 -3.73
N LEU A 13 -4.67 17.66 -4.73
CA LEU A 13 -4.34 16.24 -4.60
C LEU A 13 -3.27 16.00 -3.54
N THR A 14 -2.31 16.91 -3.37
CA THR A 14 -1.29 16.80 -2.31
C THR A 14 -1.92 16.99 -0.93
N ALA A 15 -2.82 17.95 -0.77
CA ALA A 15 -3.54 18.17 0.48
C ALA A 15 -4.36 16.94 0.89
N GLU A 16 -5.01 16.26 -0.07
CA GLU A 16 -5.74 15.00 0.15
C GLU A 16 -4.86 13.85 0.64
N THR A 17 -3.53 13.94 0.51
CA THR A 17 -2.61 12.91 1.04
C THR A 17 -2.26 13.09 2.52
N LEU A 18 -2.65 14.21 3.14
CA LEU A 18 -2.46 14.46 4.58
C LEU A 18 -3.46 13.62 5.38
N VAL A 19 -3.07 13.18 6.59
CA VAL A 19 -3.97 12.45 7.48
C VAL A 19 -4.93 13.44 8.15
N ASP A 20 -6.18 13.02 8.38
CA ASP A 20 -7.17 13.84 9.09
C ASP A 20 -6.61 14.33 10.43
N GLY A 21 -6.59 15.66 10.60
CA GLY A 21 -6.11 16.33 11.82
C GLY A 21 -4.65 16.79 11.80
N GLU A 22 -3.86 16.47 10.77
CA GLU A 22 -2.53 17.08 10.59
C GLU A 22 -2.64 18.49 9.99
N VAL A 23 -2.19 19.51 10.74
CA VAL A 23 -1.89 20.82 10.18
C VAL A 23 -0.41 20.82 9.76
N GLY A 24 -0.14 20.92 8.46
CA GLY A 24 1.23 20.88 7.95
C GLY A 24 1.40 21.30 6.50
N VAL A 25 2.66 21.33 6.05
CA VAL A 25 3.03 21.55 4.65
C VAL A 25 3.53 20.22 4.08
N ALA A 26 2.98 19.80 2.95
CA ALA A 26 3.45 18.62 2.21
C ALA A 26 3.94 19.02 0.82
N LEU A 27 5.07 18.45 0.42
CA LEU A 27 5.54 18.54 -0.95
C LEU A 27 4.94 17.39 -1.76
N ALA A 28 4.39 17.71 -2.93
CA ALA A 28 3.85 16.72 -3.85
C ALA A 28 4.90 15.65 -4.22
N THR A 29 6.15 16.09 -4.40
CA THR A 29 7.31 15.25 -4.76
C THR A 29 7.60 14.15 -3.74
N ASP A 30 7.35 14.43 -2.47
CA ASP A 30 7.62 13.49 -1.37
C ASP A 30 6.49 12.46 -1.22
N ARG A 31 5.35 12.71 -1.89
CA ARG A 31 4.11 11.92 -1.78
C ARG A 31 3.56 11.49 -3.14
N LEU A 32 4.39 11.52 -4.20
CA LEU A 32 3.95 11.28 -5.58
C LEU A 32 3.11 10.03 -5.76
N PRO A 33 3.43 8.85 -5.19
CA PRO A 33 2.60 7.67 -5.33
C PRO A 33 1.16 7.91 -4.85
N ARG A 34 0.98 8.59 -3.71
CA ARG A 34 -0.35 8.91 -3.17
C ARG A 34 -1.08 9.94 -4.03
N VAL A 35 -0.36 10.99 -4.47
CA VAL A 35 -0.91 12.03 -5.37
C VAL A 35 -1.40 11.41 -6.68
N ILE A 36 -0.61 10.50 -7.27
CA ILE A 36 -1.00 9.81 -8.51
C ILE A 36 -2.21 8.91 -8.28
N MET A 37 -2.28 8.19 -7.14
CA MET A 37 -3.45 7.38 -6.80
C MET A 37 -4.71 8.22 -6.52
N ALA A 38 -4.58 9.47 -6.10
CA ALA A 38 -5.69 10.40 -5.88
C ALA A 38 -6.17 11.07 -7.19
N ALA A 39 -5.28 11.23 -8.18
CA ALA A 39 -5.59 11.91 -9.43
C ALA A 39 -6.71 11.24 -10.25
N ASP A 40 -6.86 9.91 -10.13
CA ASP A 40 -7.92 9.14 -10.76
C ASP A 40 -8.44 8.07 -9.79
N ASP A 41 -9.53 8.41 -9.10
CA ASP A 41 -10.15 7.55 -8.10
C ASP A 41 -10.74 6.27 -8.73
N GLN A 42 -11.32 6.36 -9.93
CA GLN A 42 -11.91 5.21 -10.62
C GLN A 42 -10.84 4.18 -11.01
N CYS A 43 -9.74 4.63 -11.62
CA CYS A 43 -8.64 3.76 -11.98
C CYS A 43 -7.95 3.17 -10.74
N SER A 44 -7.78 3.95 -9.67
CA SER A 44 -7.14 3.46 -8.45
C SER A 44 -8.03 2.49 -7.66
N GLU A 45 -9.35 2.68 -7.63
CA GLU A 45 -10.28 1.68 -7.10
C GLU A 45 -10.24 0.37 -7.90
N LEU A 46 -10.25 0.46 -9.24
CA LEU A 46 -10.13 -0.71 -10.11
C LEU A 46 -8.80 -1.44 -9.83
N LEU A 47 -7.71 -0.69 -9.67
CA LEU A 47 -6.41 -1.22 -9.30
C LEU A 47 -6.49 -2.00 -7.99
N VAL A 48 -7.08 -1.44 -6.93
CA VAL A 48 -7.20 -2.11 -5.63
C VAL A 48 -8.01 -3.40 -5.74
N ARG A 49 -9.18 -3.36 -6.40
CA ARG A 49 -10.04 -4.53 -6.58
C ARG A 49 -9.34 -5.62 -7.38
N HIS A 50 -8.64 -5.24 -8.46
CA HIS A 50 -7.89 -6.18 -9.28
C HIS A 50 -6.66 -6.74 -8.56
N ALA A 51 -5.92 -5.90 -7.84
CA ALA A 51 -4.68 -6.26 -7.17
C ALA A 51 -4.92 -7.20 -5.98
N LEU A 52 -5.86 -6.83 -5.10
CA LEU A 52 -6.08 -7.52 -3.84
C LEU A 52 -7.13 -8.64 -3.95
N GLY A 53 -7.93 -8.68 -5.01
CA GLY A 53 -8.89 -9.76 -5.24
C GLY A 53 -9.83 -9.98 -4.05
N SER A 54 -9.99 -11.24 -3.63
CA SER A 54 -10.87 -11.58 -2.51
C SER A 54 -10.34 -11.09 -1.17
N LEU A 55 -9.02 -10.91 -1.03
CA LEU A 55 -8.38 -10.42 0.20
C LEU A 55 -8.98 -9.09 0.68
N TRP A 56 -9.36 -8.19 -0.22
CA TRP A 56 -9.96 -6.90 0.14
C TRP A 56 -11.34 -7.02 0.82
N THR A 57 -12.04 -8.11 0.56
CA THR A 57 -13.39 -8.40 1.07
C THR A 57 -13.41 -9.27 2.33
N HIS A 58 -12.25 -9.70 2.82
CA HIS A 58 -12.14 -10.46 4.07
C HIS A 58 -12.53 -9.62 5.29
N PRO A 59 -12.91 -10.26 6.42
CA PRO A 59 -13.14 -9.58 7.69
C PRO A 59 -11.93 -8.71 8.08
N GLU A 60 -12.20 -7.51 8.58
CA GLU A 60 -11.21 -6.45 8.83
C GLU A 60 -9.97 -6.96 9.57
N LEU A 61 -10.14 -7.63 10.71
CA LEU A 61 -9.02 -8.15 11.50
C LEU A 61 -8.08 -9.08 10.69
N GLN A 62 -8.67 -9.96 9.87
CA GLN A 62 -7.91 -10.90 9.05
C GLN A 62 -7.26 -10.18 7.86
N ARG A 63 -8.01 -9.28 7.21
CA ARG A 63 -7.53 -8.47 6.10
C ARG A 63 -6.32 -7.63 6.53
N ASP A 64 -6.41 -6.92 7.64
CA ASP A 64 -5.34 -6.06 8.15
C ASP A 64 -4.10 -6.89 8.52
N THR A 65 -4.29 -8.05 9.15
CA THR A 65 -3.18 -8.97 9.43
C THR A 65 -2.43 -9.38 8.16
N LEU A 66 -3.15 -9.71 7.10
CA LEU A 66 -2.56 -10.12 5.82
C LEU A 66 -1.95 -8.94 5.05
N LEU A 67 -2.62 -7.79 4.99
CA LEU A 67 -2.10 -6.59 4.33
C LEU A 67 -0.87 -6.04 5.05
N GLY A 68 -0.84 -6.08 6.38
CA GLY A 68 0.35 -5.73 7.15
C GLY A 68 1.50 -6.70 6.91
N THR A 69 1.21 -8.00 6.80
CA THR A 69 2.24 -8.98 6.42
C THR A 69 2.76 -8.71 5.01
N LEU A 70 1.86 -8.45 4.04
CA LEU A 70 2.21 -8.13 2.66
C LEU A 70 3.12 -6.90 2.57
N ALA A 71 2.74 -5.81 3.25
CA ALA A 71 3.52 -4.57 3.26
C ALA A 71 4.95 -4.81 3.75
N HIS A 72 5.12 -5.52 4.86
CA HIS A 72 6.43 -5.83 5.44
C HIS A 72 7.25 -6.80 4.59
N VAL A 73 6.61 -7.79 3.94
CA VAL A 73 7.28 -8.68 2.98
C VAL A 73 7.80 -7.89 1.80
N LEU A 74 6.98 -7.02 1.20
CA LEU A 74 7.38 -6.21 0.05
C LEU A 74 8.49 -5.20 0.38
N ALA A 75 8.40 -4.54 1.54
CA ALA A 75 9.44 -3.63 2.05
C ALA A 75 10.75 -4.35 2.42
N SER A 76 10.69 -5.67 2.67
CA SER A 76 11.85 -6.52 2.94
C SER A 76 12.39 -7.23 1.70
N ASP A 77 12.11 -6.72 0.50
CA ASP A 77 12.47 -7.33 -0.78
C ASP A 77 11.98 -8.78 -0.97
N GLY A 78 10.82 -9.10 -0.39
CA GLY A 78 10.24 -10.43 -0.41
C GLY A 78 10.83 -11.39 0.62
N SER A 79 11.77 -10.96 1.46
CA SER A 79 12.42 -11.81 2.47
C SER A 79 11.49 -12.13 3.64
N PRO A 80 11.05 -13.40 3.81
CA PRO A 80 10.19 -13.77 4.94
C PRO A 80 10.93 -13.65 6.27
N THR A 81 12.25 -13.85 6.26
CA THR A 81 13.10 -13.75 7.45
C THR A 81 13.17 -12.31 7.96
N ASN A 82 13.33 -11.33 7.08
CA ASN A 82 13.41 -9.93 7.47
C ASN A 82 12.04 -9.40 7.89
N ALA A 83 10.99 -9.71 7.14
CA ALA A 83 9.62 -9.36 7.50
C ALA A 83 9.22 -9.95 8.88
N ALA A 84 9.58 -11.19 9.17
CA ALA A 84 9.30 -11.84 10.45
C ALA A 84 9.94 -11.12 11.65
N LYS A 85 11.15 -10.56 11.48
CA LYS A 85 11.81 -9.76 12.52
C LYS A 85 11.03 -8.48 12.84
N VAL A 86 10.51 -7.80 11.82
CA VAL A 86 9.75 -6.56 12.01
C VAL A 86 8.36 -6.85 12.57
N LEU A 87 7.74 -7.94 12.13
CA LEU A 87 6.41 -8.39 12.58
C LEU A 87 6.44 -9.15 13.92
N PHE A 88 7.61 -9.31 14.54
CA PHE A 88 7.81 -10.07 15.78
C PHE A 88 7.15 -11.46 15.76
N CYS A 89 7.26 -12.18 14.65
CA CYS A 89 6.71 -13.52 14.49
C CYS A 89 7.74 -14.50 13.93
N HIS A 90 7.39 -15.78 13.85
CA HIS A 90 8.27 -16.77 13.26
C HIS A 90 8.27 -16.66 11.73
N ARG A 91 9.41 -16.92 11.08
CA ARG A 91 9.55 -16.92 9.60
C ARG A 91 8.47 -17.76 8.91
N ASN A 92 8.15 -18.92 9.48
CA ASN A 92 7.13 -19.82 8.93
C ASN A 92 5.74 -19.18 8.91
N THR A 93 5.41 -18.34 9.90
CA THR A 93 4.15 -17.60 9.93
C THR A 93 4.07 -16.63 8.75
N VAL A 94 5.17 -15.96 8.41
CA VAL A 94 5.24 -15.08 7.24
C VAL A 94 5.09 -15.89 5.96
N ILE A 95 5.79 -17.01 5.81
CA ILE A 95 5.67 -17.89 4.61
C ILE A 95 4.23 -18.36 4.43
N TYR A 96 3.59 -18.82 5.50
CA TYR A 96 2.21 -19.25 5.48
C TYR A 96 1.28 -18.12 5.04
N ARG A 97 1.37 -16.94 5.66
CA ARG A 97 0.55 -15.78 5.30
C ARG A 97 0.83 -15.29 3.88
N SER A 98 2.09 -15.28 3.42
CA SER A 98 2.46 -14.98 2.03
C SER A 98 1.75 -15.92 1.08
N SER A 99 1.77 -17.23 1.35
CA SER A 99 1.08 -18.23 0.51
C SER A 99 -0.43 -17.98 0.47
N GLN A 100 -1.04 -17.65 1.62
CA GLN A 100 -2.45 -17.26 1.68
C GLN A 100 -2.75 -15.98 0.88
N ILE A 101 -1.86 -14.99 0.93
CA ILE A 101 -1.99 -13.76 0.13
C ILE A 101 -1.95 -14.10 -1.36
N GLU A 102 -1.00 -14.95 -1.80
CA GLU A 102 -0.92 -15.37 -3.20
C GLU A 102 -2.19 -16.09 -3.65
N GLU A 103 -2.76 -16.95 -2.81
CA GLU A 103 -4.02 -17.66 -3.06
C GLU A 103 -5.21 -16.69 -3.19
N LEU A 104 -5.37 -15.77 -2.24
CA LEU A 104 -6.51 -14.84 -2.21
C LEU A 104 -6.44 -13.77 -3.30
N THR A 105 -5.23 -13.36 -3.66
CA THR A 105 -5.02 -12.33 -4.70
C THR A 105 -4.89 -12.95 -6.10
N GLY A 106 -4.55 -14.23 -6.20
CA GLY A 106 -4.16 -14.88 -7.45
C GLY A 106 -2.81 -14.40 -8.00
N ARG A 107 -1.96 -13.79 -7.15
CA ARG A 107 -0.72 -13.13 -7.56
C ARG A 107 0.49 -13.71 -6.87
N VAL A 108 1.48 -14.10 -7.65
CA VAL A 108 2.76 -14.59 -7.13
C VAL A 108 3.61 -13.40 -6.67
N LEU A 109 4.06 -13.40 -5.42
CA LEU A 109 4.85 -12.33 -4.79
C LEU A 109 6.29 -12.26 -5.30
N SER A 110 6.80 -13.34 -5.90
CA SER A 110 8.12 -13.32 -6.55
C SER A 110 8.11 -12.61 -7.90
N ASP A 111 6.94 -12.39 -8.52
CA ASP A 111 6.82 -11.69 -9.79
C ASP A 111 6.93 -10.16 -9.60
N PRO A 112 7.86 -9.48 -10.27
CA PRO A 112 8.07 -8.03 -10.09
C PRO A 112 6.85 -7.18 -10.44
N GLN A 113 6.07 -7.58 -11.45
CA GLN A 113 4.91 -6.82 -11.89
C GLN A 113 3.77 -6.92 -10.86
N ASN A 114 3.55 -8.11 -10.31
CA ASN A 114 2.64 -8.30 -9.18
C ASN A 114 3.08 -7.52 -7.94
N ARG A 115 4.38 -7.50 -7.62
CA ARG A 115 4.91 -6.69 -6.49
C ARG A 115 4.60 -5.22 -6.66
N LEU A 116 4.82 -4.66 -7.86
CA LEU A 116 4.50 -3.25 -8.15
C LEU A 116 3.00 -2.99 -7.96
N LEU A 117 2.15 -3.83 -8.56
CA LEU A 117 0.70 -3.68 -8.49
C LEU A 117 0.18 -3.75 -7.05
N LEU A 118 0.64 -4.74 -6.27
CA LEU A 118 0.28 -4.90 -4.86
C LEU A 118 0.79 -3.73 -4.01
N THR A 119 1.99 -3.22 -4.28
CA THR A 119 2.53 -2.02 -3.59
C THR A 119 1.65 -0.80 -3.86
N LEU A 120 1.23 -0.58 -5.11
CA LEU A 120 0.32 0.53 -5.44
C LEU A 120 -1.04 0.39 -4.74
N ALA A 121 -1.58 -0.83 -4.64
CA ALA A 121 -2.80 -1.09 -3.89
C ALA A 121 -2.63 -0.78 -2.39
N LEU A 122 -1.50 -1.15 -1.79
CA LEU A 122 -1.18 -0.79 -0.41
C LEU A 122 -1.00 0.72 -0.22
N VAL A 123 -0.47 1.44 -1.21
CA VAL A 123 -0.37 2.91 -1.19
C VAL A 123 -1.77 3.53 -1.19
N LYS A 124 -2.65 3.11 -2.12
CA LYS A 124 -4.03 3.62 -2.21
C LYS A 124 -4.84 3.34 -0.94
N THR A 125 -4.66 2.16 -0.36
CA THR A 125 -5.39 1.74 0.86
C THR A 125 -4.73 2.23 2.15
N GLY A 126 -3.60 2.94 2.08
CA GLY A 126 -2.86 3.46 3.25
C GLY A 126 -2.00 2.42 4.00
N HIS A 127 -2.15 1.13 3.70
CA HIS A 127 -1.47 0.02 4.37
C HIS A 127 0.05 -0.02 4.09
N TRP A 128 0.52 0.66 3.05
CA TRP A 128 1.96 0.79 2.79
C TRP A 128 2.70 1.51 3.92
N ALA A 129 2.05 2.49 4.56
CA ALA A 129 2.66 3.24 5.67
C ALA A 129 3.05 2.33 6.85
N TRP A 130 2.36 1.20 7.04
CA TRP A 130 2.65 0.28 8.14
C TRP A 130 4.07 -0.31 8.07
N ALA A 131 4.66 -0.36 6.88
CA ALA A 131 6.01 -0.91 6.68
C ALA A 131 7.10 0.16 6.55
N VAL A 132 6.74 1.40 6.17
CA VAL A 132 7.72 2.46 5.86
C VAL A 132 7.67 3.68 6.78
N ASP A 133 6.61 3.83 7.58
CA ASP A 133 6.46 4.92 8.54
C ASP A 133 6.77 4.44 9.97
N PRO A 134 7.81 4.98 10.63
CA PRO A 134 8.14 4.62 12.01
C PRO A 134 7.02 4.92 13.02
N GLY A 135 6.07 5.81 12.70
CA GLY A 135 5.01 6.30 13.59
C GLY A 135 3.72 5.46 13.63
N HIS A 136 3.60 4.41 12.83
CA HIS A 136 2.38 3.59 12.73
C HIS A 136 2.29 2.42 13.73
N ARG A 137 3.14 2.39 14.78
CA ARG A 137 3.15 1.35 15.83
C ARG A 137 2.39 1.77 17.08
#